data_AF-A0A2S9YCZ2-F1
#
_entry.id   AF-A0A2S9YCZ2-F1
#
_cell.length_a   1.000
_cell.length_b   1.000
_cell.length_c   1.000
_cell.angle_alpha   90.00
_cell.angle_beta   90.00
_cell.angle_gamma   90.00
#
_symmetry.space_group_name_H-M   'P 1'
#
loop_
_entity.id
_entity.type
_entity.pdbx_description
1 polymer ?
#
loop_
_entity_poly.entity_id
_entity_poly.type
_entity_poly.pdbx_seq_one_letter_code
_entity_poly.pdbx_strand_id
1 'polypeptide(L)'
;MSKFFMFTHFFNAAVLVRFAISKLFAWPISVAAFIEMAKPLGIDPTFFRIFTGITLTVVILGYSMSLYLISNKEFPKKKESVYLVGASNLLGGAVMVGALFSEFLLRVSPKWPLVYIAAAIVIFSALNLYRLRGTQALAS
;
A
#
# COMPACT_ATOMS: atom_id res chain seq x y z
N MET A 1 9.29 19.68 -3.90
CA MET A 1 8.42 18.70 -4.60
C MET A 1 6.98 19.22 -4.63
N SER A 2 6.13 18.76 -5.57
CA SER A 2 4.74 19.28 -5.62
C SER A 2 3.93 18.82 -4.42
N LYS A 3 2.97 19.64 -3.98
CA LYS A 3 1.98 19.27 -2.94
C LYS A 3 1.23 17.98 -3.25
N PHE A 4 0.92 17.73 -4.53
CA PHE A 4 0.26 16.49 -4.97
C PHE A 4 1.08 15.22 -4.66
N PHE A 5 2.39 15.24 -4.92
CA PHE A 5 3.29 14.11 -4.63
C PHE A 5 3.38 13.82 -3.12
N MET A 6 3.32 14.84 -2.27
CA MET A 6 3.26 14.64 -0.81
C MET A 6 1.89 14.09 -0.40
N PHE A 7 0.81 14.64 -0.96
CA PHE A 7 -0.55 14.20 -0.70
C PHE A 7 -0.75 12.72 -1.00
N THR A 8 -0.25 12.21 -2.13
CA THR A 8 -0.41 10.79 -2.49
C THR A 8 0.25 9.85 -1.49
N HIS A 9 1.44 10.19 -0.99
CA HIS A 9 2.12 9.40 0.04
C HIS A 9 1.38 9.45 1.38
N PHE A 10 0.92 10.63 1.78
CA PHE A 10 0.12 10.80 2.99
C PHE A 10 -1.19 10.01 2.92
N PHE A 11 -1.94 10.14 1.82
CA PHE A 11 -3.19 9.43 1.58
C PHE A 11 -2.98 7.91 1.65
N ASN A 12 -1.98 7.40 0.93
CA ASN A 12 -1.66 5.97 0.91
C ASN A 12 -1.33 5.44 2.31
N ALA A 13 -0.49 6.15 3.09
CA ALA A 13 -0.19 5.75 4.46
C ALA A 13 -1.44 5.78 5.36
N ALA A 14 -2.15 6.91 5.39
CA ALA A 14 -3.25 7.14 6.31
C ALA A 14 -4.40 6.16 6.11
N VAL A 15 -4.77 5.88 4.86
CA VAL A 15 -5.85 4.94 4.54
C VAL A 15 -5.47 3.51 4.95
N LEU A 16 -4.22 3.11 4.70
CA LEU A 16 -3.75 1.75 5.02
C LEU A 16 -3.68 1.48 6.52
N VAL A 17 -3.45 2.49 7.37
CA VAL A 17 -3.42 2.34 8.85
C VAL A 17 -4.68 1.66 9.37
N ARG A 18 -5.86 2.14 8.95
CA ARG A 18 -7.14 1.53 9.37
C ARG A 18 -7.21 0.05 8.97
N PHE A 19 -6.74 -0.28 7.77
CA PHE A 19 -6.78 -1.65 7.26
C PHE A 19 -5.80 -2.58 7.99
N ALA A 20 -4.60 -2.09 8.33
CA ALA A 20 -3.63 -2.83 9.12
C ALA A 20 -4.16 -3.10 10.53
N ILE A 21 -4.70 -2.08 11.21
CA ILE A 21 -5.29 -2.23 12.56
C ILE A 21 -6.41 -3.26 12.55
N SER A 22 -7.36 -3.15 11.63
CA SER A 22 -8.49 -4.10 11.56
C SER A 22 -8.04 -5.55 11.41
N LYS A 23 -6.92 -5.79 10.70
CA LYS A 23 -6.34 -7.11 10.48
C LYS A 23 -5.54 -7.57 11.69
N LEU A 24 -4.72 -6.73 12.31
CA LEU A 24 -3.90 -7.13 13.46
C LEU A 24 -4.75 -7.40 14.70
N PHE A 25 -5.75 -6.57 14.95
CA PHE A 25 -6.62 -6.65 16.13
C PHE A 25 -7.89 -7.48 15.92
N ALA A 26 -7.94 -8.30 14.86
CA ALA A 26 -9.02 -9.25 14.61
C ALA A 26 -10.43 -8.64 14.65
N TRP A 27 -10.62 -7.45 14.06
CA TRP A 27 -11.95 -6.85 14.00
C TRP A 27 -12.93 -7.79 13.29
N PRO A 28 -14.20 -7.92 13.74
CA PRO A 28 -15.13 -8.92 13.21
C PRO A 28 -15.27 -8.91 11.69
N ILE A 29 -15.32 -7.71 11.09
CA ILE A 29 -15.39 -7.54 9.64
C ILE A 29 -14.15 -8.06 8.91
N SER A 30 -12.96 -7.92 9.51
CA SER A 30 -11.73 -8.46 8.94
C SER A 30 -11.67 -9.98 9.13
N VAL A 31 -12.09 -10.50 10.27
CA VAL A 31 -12.10 -11.96 10.50
C VAL A 31 -13.03 -12.66 9.51
N ALA A 32 -14.26 -12.18 9.37
CA ALA A 32 -15.24 -12.74 8.43
C ALA A 32 -14.71 -12.72 6.98
N ALA A 33 -14.13 -11.59 6.56
CA ALA A 33 -13.53 -11.46 5.24
C ALA A 33 -12.41 -12.47 4.96
N PHE A 34 -11.53 -12.71 5.93
CA PHE A 34 -10.41 -13.63 5.76
C PHE A 34 -10.83 -15.10 5.86
N ILE A 35 -11.85 -15.43 6.65
CA ILE A 35 -12.47 -16.77 6.64
C ILE A 35 -13.02 -17.09 5.24
N GLU A 36 -13.73 -16.14 4.65
CA GLU A 36 -14.26 -16.27 3.29
C GLU A 36 -13.13 -16.45 2.26
N MET A 37 -12.15 -15.54 2.25
CA MET A 37 -11.06 -15.57 1.27
C MET A 37 -10.11 -16.76 1.42
N ALA A 38 -9.95 -17.29 2.64
CA ALA A 38 -9.07 -18.42 2.90
C ALA A 38 -9.67 -19.76 2.48
N LYS A 39 -11.01 -19.87 2.47
CA LYS A 39 -11.74 -21.10 2.12
C LYS A 39 -11.32 -21.71 0.78
N PRO A 40 -11.28 -20.97 -0.35
CA PRO A 40 -10.83 -21.54 -1.63
C PRO A 40 -9.33 -21.86 -1.68
N LEU A 41 -8.53 -21.26 -0.79
CA LEU A 41 -7.07 -21.46 -0.75
C LEU A 41 -6.64 -22.61 0.17
N GLY A 42 -7.53 -23.09 1.05
CA GLY A 42 -7.19 -24.13 2.03
C GLY A 42 -6.15 -23.69 3.07
N ILE A 43 -5.99 -22.38 3.27
CA ILE A 43 -5.03 -21.81 4.23
C ILE A 43 -5.72 -21.42 5.54
N ASP A 44 -4.95 -21.33 6.63
CA ASP A 44 -5.48 -20.82 7.89
C ASP A 44 -5.85 -19.33 7.79
N PRO A 45 -7.12 -18.95 8.06
CA PRO A 45 -7.57 -17.57 7.90
C PRO A 45 -6.93 -16.62 8.91
N THR A 46 -6.48 -17.11 10.08
CA THR A 46 -5.82 -16.29 11.09
C THR A 46 -4.42 -15.91 10.64
N PHE A 47 -3.64 -16.87 10.16
CA PHE A 47 -2.34 -16.66 9.54
C PHE A 47 -2.46 -15.70 8.36
N PHE A 48 -3.39 -15.95 7.43
CA PHE A 48 -3.55 -15.10 6.25
C PHE A 48 -3.87 -13.65 6.62
N ARG A 49 -4.76 -13.45 7.60
CA ARG A 49 -5.11 -12.13 8.14
C ARG A 49 -3.92 -11.42 8.77
N ILE A 50 -3.21 -12.10 9.67
CA ILE A 50 -2.09 -11.51 10.41
C ILE A 50 -0.94 -11.18 9.46
N PHE A 51 -0.61 -12.11 8.55
CA PHE A 51 0.40 -11.90 7.51
C PHE A 51 0.09 -10.64 6.70
N THR A 52 -1.15 -10.54 6.19
CA THR A 52 -1.57 -9.34 5.45
C THR A 52 -1.51 -8.08 6.30
N GLY A 53 -1.87 -8.16 7.58
CA GLY A 53 -1.74 -7.05 8.53
C GLY A 53 -0.30 -6.56 8.69
N ILE A 54 0.66 -7.48 8.86
CA ILE A 54 2.09 -7.18 8.96
C ILE A 54 2.60 -6.57 7.64
N THR A 55 2.24 -7.14 6.50
CA THR A 55 2.60 -6.60 5.18
C THR A 55 2.12 -5.16 5.01
N LEU A 56 0.87 -4.86 5.41
CA LEU A 56 0.35 -3.50 5.36
C LEU A 56 1.12 -2.56 6.29
N THR A 57 1.51 -3.00 7.49
CA THR A 57 2.35 -2.21 8.40
C THR A 57 3.67 -1.81 7.75
N VAL A 58 4.35 -2.75 7.06
CA VAL A 58 5.59 -2.45 6.32
C VAL A 58 5.35 -1.40 5.24
N VAL A 59 4.26 -1.53 4.48
CA VAL A 59 3.89 -0.55 3.44
C VAL A 59 3.60 0.83 4.03
N ILE A 60 2.90 0.89 5.16
CA ILE A 60 2.60 2.15 5.87
C ILE A 60 3.90 2.83 6.30
N LEU A 61 4.85 2.08 6.88
CA LEU A 61 6.14 2.60 7.28
C LEU A 61 6.92 3.13 6.07
N GLY A 62 6.91 2.40 4.95
CA GLY A 62 7.52 2.84 3.69
C GLY A 62 6.95 4.16 3.19
N TYR A 63 5.62 4.29 3.11
CA TYR A 63 4.97 5.55 2.70
C TYR A 63 5.21 6.70 3.69
N SER A 64 5.21 6.41 4.99
CA SER A 64 5.45 7.43 6.03
C SER A 64 6.88 7.95 5.99
N MET A 65 7.86 7.05 5.83
CA MET A 65 9.27 7.43 5.69
C MET A 65 9.51 8.18 4.38
N SER A 66 8.86 7.75 3.29
CA SER A 66 8.88 8.47 2.02
C SER A 66 8.30 9.88 2.17
N LEU A 67 7.16 10.03 2.85
CA LEU A 67 6.56 11.33 3.12
C LEU A 67 7.50 12.24 3.92
N TYR A 68 8.15 11.70 4.96
CA TYR A 68 9.16 12.43 5.74
C TYR A 68 10.32 12.91 4.84
N LEU A 69 10.89 12.03 4.02
CA LEU A 69 11.99 12.37 3.12
C LEU A 69 11.61 13.41 2.07
N ILE A 70 10.40 13.33 1.51
CA ILE A 70 9.89 14.27 0.50
C ILE A 70 9.59 15.64 1.14
N SER A 71 9.11 15.65 2.37
CA SER A 71 8.76 16.87 3.12
C SER A 71 10.01 17.60 3.61
N ASN A 72 11.09 16.86 3.87
CA ASN A 72 12.40 17.42 4.19
C ASN A 72 13.20 17.72 2.92
N LYS A 73 14.11 18.69 2.97
CA LYS A 73 14.96 19.09 1.82
C LYS A 73 16.03 18.04 1.42
N GLU A 74 15.89 16.81 1.90
CA GLU A 74 16.77 15.66 1.65
C GLU A 74 16.46 14.99 0.30
N PHE A 75 15.22 15.04 -0.16
CA PHE A 75 14.82 14.47 -1.45
C PHE A 75 14.83 15.52 -2.57
N PRO A 76 15.37 15.23 -3.77
CA PRO A 76 15.93 13.96 -4.22
C PRO A 76 17.48 13.90 -4.14
N LYS A 77 18.10 14.60 -3.18
CA LYS A 77 19.56 14.82 -3.15
C LYS A 77 20.38 13.54 -2.95
N LYS A 78 19.84 12.59 -2.19
CA LYS A 78 20.50 11.31 -1.86
C LYS A 78 19.92 10.17 -2.68
N LYS A 79 20.76 9.34 -3.30
CA LYS A 79 20.32 8.20 -4.13
C LYS A 79 19.47 7.21 -3.33
N GLU A 80 19.82 7.00 -2.06
CA GLU A 80 19.11 6.15 -1.11
C GLU A 80 17.68 6.66 -0.86
N SER A 81 17.49 7.98 -0.79
CA SER A 81 16.17 8.58 -0.62
C SER A 81 15.28 8.32 -1.84
N VAL A 82 15.85 8.33 -3.04
CA VAL A 82 15.12 8.01 -4.28
C VAL A 82 14.76 6.53 -4.35
N TYR A 83 15.68 5.64 -3.96
CA TYR A 83 15.40 4.21 -3.87
C TYR A 83 14.31 3.88 -2.85
N LEU A 84 14.36 4.47 -1.65
CA LEU A 84 13.36 4.21 -0.61
C LEU A 84 11.96 4.65 -1.06
N VAL A 85 11.84 5.84 -1.64
CA VAL A 85 10.55 6.34 -2.16
C VAL A 85 10.06 5.46 -3.32
N GLY A 86 10.96 5.03 -4.22
CA GLY A 86 10.62 4.11 -5.30
C GLY A 86 10.16 2.73 -4.80
N ALA A 87 10.93 2.12 -3.91
CA ALA A 87 10.61 0.82 -3.32
C ALA A 87 9.29 0.85 -2.55
N SER A 88 9.01 1.93 -1.81
CA SER A 88 7.75 2.08 -1.08
C SER A 88 6.53 2.14 -2.00
N ASN A 89 6.61 2.90 -3.11
CA ASN A 89 5.53 2.95 -4.09
C ASN A 89 5.36 1.63 -4.84
N LEU A 90 6.47 0.96 -5.18
CA LEU A 90 6.44 -0.34 -5.84
C LEU A 90 5.80 -1.40 -4.94
N LEU A 91 6.25 -1.51 -3.70
CA LEU A 91 5.72 -2.47 -2.72
C LEU A 91 4.25 -2.17 -2.42
N GLY A 92 3.91 -0.93 -2.11
CA GLY A 92 2.53 -0.55 -1.81
C GLY A 92 1.59 -0.78 -2.99
N GLY A 93 2.02 -0.46 -4.21
CA GLY A 93 1.27 -0.74 -5.43
C GLY A 93 1.07 -2.24 -5.64
N ALA A 94 2.13 -3.04 -5.52
CA ALA A 94 2.05 -4.50 -5.67
C ALA A 94 1.12 -5.16 -4.65
N VAL A 95 1.18 -4.73 -3.38
CA VAL A 95 0.28 -5.24 -2.33
C VAL A 95 -1.17 -4.89 -2.61
N MET A 96 -1.46 -3.70 -3.15
CA MET A 96 -2.82 -3.31 -3.53
C MET A 96 -3.32 -4.02 -4.78
N VAL A 97 -2.46 -4.29 -5.77
CA VAL A 97 -2.79 -5.18 -6.89
C VAL A 97 -3.14 -6.56 -6.38
N GLY A 98 -2.34 -7.13 -5.47
CA GLY A 98 -2.65 -8.40 -4.81
C GLY A 98 -4.00 -8.36 -4.08
N ALA A 99 -4.29 -7.29 -3.35
CA ALA A 99 -5.57 -7.11 -2.67
C ALA A 99 -6.76 -7.04 -3.65
N LEU A 100 -6.61 -6.38 -4.81
CA LEU A 100 -7.62 -6.38 -5.86
C LEU A 100 -7.86 -7.79 -6.40
N PHE A 101 -6.80 -8.55 -6.69
CA PHE A 101 -6.93 -9.95 -7.10
C PHE A 101 -7.64 -10.78 -6.03
N SER A 102 -7.25 -10.66 -4.76
CA SER A 102 -7.93 -11.36 -3.68
C SER A 102 -9.42 -11.00 -3.57
N GLU A 103 -9.76 -9.74 -3.82
CA GLU A 103 -11.15 -9.27 -3.77
C GLU A 103 -12.02 -9.87 -4.88
N PHE A 104 -11.49 -10.01 -6.10
CA PHE A 104 -12.26 -10.54 -7.24
C PHE A 104 -12.20 -12.06 -7.39
N LEU A 105 -11.11 -12.70 -6.92
CA LEU A 105 -10.89 -14.14 -7.10
C LEU A 105 -11.31 -14.97 -5.89
N LEU A 106 -11.23 -14.42 -4.68
CA LEU A 106 -11.39 -15.20 -3.44
C LEU A 106 -12.68 -14.91 -2.68
N ARG A 107 -13.39 -13.82 -3.00
CA ARG A 107 -14.69 -13.51 -2.40
C ARG A 107 -15.84 -13.95 -3.28
N VAL A 108 -16.98 -14.21 -2.63
CA VAL A 108 -18.27 -14.49 -3.29
C VAL A 108 -18.79 -13.24 -4.00
N SER A 109 -18.59 -12.07 -3.39
CA SER A 109 -18.98 -10.79 -3.98
C SER A 109 -17.97 -9.69 -3.63
N PRO A 110 -17.50 -8.91 -4.61
CA PRO A 110 -16.56 -7.83 -4.34
C PRO A 110 -17.22 -6.68 -3.57
N LYS A 111 -16.50 -6.14 -2.60
CA LYS A 111 -16.85 -4.94 -1.85
C LYS A 111 -16.27 -3.73 -2.57
N TRP A 112 -17.08 -3.11 -3.43
CA TRP A 112 -16.70 -1.95 -4.25
C TRP A 112 -15.96 -0.81 -3.53
N PRO A 113 -16.33 -0.41 -2.29
CA PRO A 113 -15.55 0.60 -1.57
C PRO A 113 -14.07 0.22 -1.38
N LEU A 114 -13.77 -1.06 -1.15
CA LEU A 114 -12.39 -1.54 -1.01
C LEU A 114 -11.66 -1.56 -2.35
N VAL A 115 -12.37 -1.93 -3.43
CA VAL A 115 -11.85 -1.90 -4.80
C VAL A 115 -11.42 -0.48 -5.18
N TYR A 116 -12.27 0.52 -4.94
CA TYR A 116 -11.95 1.91 -5.27
C TYR A 116 -10.76 2.44 -4.49
N ILE A 117 -10.66 2.09 -3.20
CA ILE A 117 -9.51 2.47 -2.37
C ILE A 117 -8.22 1.83 -2.89
N ALA A 118 -8.23 0.52 -3.15
CA ALA A 118 -7.06 -0.19 -3.64
C ALA A 118 -6.64 0.32 -5.02
N ALA A 119 -7.59 0.56 -5.94
CA ALA A 119 -7.33 1.13 -7.25
C ALA A 119 -6.72 2.55 -7.15
N ALA A 120 -7.25 3.40 -6.28
CA ALA A 120 -6.69 4.74 -6.05
C ALA A 120 -5.23 4.68 -5.59
N ILE A 121 -4.91 3.78 -4.64
CA ILE A 121 -3.53 3.60 -4.17
C ILE A 121 -2.64 3.10 -5.32
N VAL A 122 -3.08 2.12 -6.12
CA VAL A 122 -2.32 1.63 -7.29
C VAL A 122 -2.03 2.76 -8.27
N ILE A 123 -3.04 3.58 -8.61
CA ILE A 123 -2.88 4.72 -9.52
C ILE A 123 -1.88 5.73 -8.93
N PHE A 124 -2.02 6.08 -7.65
CA PHE A 124 -1.10 6.99 -6.98
C PHE A 124 0.33 6.46 -6.94
N SER A 125 0.52 5.16 -6.66
CA SER A 125 1.83 4.50 -6.72
C SER A 125 2.44 4.57 -8.12
N ALA A 126 1.66 4.29 -9.15
CA ALA A 126 2.11 4.33 -10.54
C ALA A 126 2.52 5.75 -10.98
N LEU A 127 1.69 6.76 -10.66
CA LEU A 127 1.99 8.17 -10.93
C LEU A 127 3.26 8.62 -10.19
N ASN A 128 3.42 8.20 -8.94
CA ASN A 128 4.60 8.51 -8.14
C ASN A 128 5.88 7.88 -8.73
N LEU A 129 5.81 6.62 -9.17
CA LEU A 129 6.92 5.92 -9.85
C LEU A 129 7.28 6.56 -11.18
N TYR A 130 6.28 6.95 -11.98
CA TYR A 130 6.51 7.67 -13.24
C TYR A 130 7.27 8.99 -13.00
N ARG A 131 6.86 9.75 -11.97
CA ARG A 131 7.53 11.00 -11.59
C ARG A 131 8.95 10.78 -11.07
N LEU A 132 9.18 9.70 -10.32
CA LEU A 132 10.51 9.34 -9.82
C LEU A 132 11.50 9.05 -10.95
N ARG A 133 11.06 8.39 -12.03
CA ARG A 133 11.90 8.13 -13.21
C ARG A 133 12.45 9.42 -13.82
N GLY A 134 11.59 10.44 -13.98
CA GLY A 134 12.02 11.75 -14.44
C GLY A 134 12.99 12.46 -13.49
N THR A 135 12.93 12.15 -12.20
CA THR A 135 13.84 12.72 -11.18
C THR A 135 15.21 12.01 -11.18
N GLN A 136 15.24 10.69 -11.39
CA GLN A 136 16.49 9.92 -11.52
C GLN A 136 17.28 10.31 -12.76
N ALA A 137 16.62 10.57 -13.89
CA ALA A 137 17.26 11.01 -15.13
C ALA A 137 17.93 12.39 -15.03
N LEU A 138 17.58 13.20 -14.03
CA LEU A 138 18.17 14.53 -13.78
C LEU A 138 19.26 14.52 -12.70
N ALA A 139 19.40 13.40 -11.97
CA ALA A 139 20.35 13.25 -10.86
C ALA A 139 21.55 12.34 -11.21
N SER A 140 21.55 11.75 -12.41
CA SER A 140 22.66 11.06 -13.06
C SER A 140 23.45 12.02 -13.94
#